data_AF-P70911-F1
#
_entry.id   AF-P70911-F1
#
_cell.length_a   1.000
_cell.length_b   1.000
_cell.length_c   1.000
_cell.angle_alpha   90.00
_cell.angle_beta   90.00
_cell.angle_gamma   90.00
#
_symmetry.space_group_name_H-M   'P 1'
#
loop_
_entity.id
_entity.type
_entity.pdbx_description
1 polymer ?
#
loop_
_entity_poly.entity_id
_entity_poly.type
_entity_poly.pdbx_seq_one_letter_code
_entity_poly.pdbx_strand_id
1 'polypeptide(L)' 'MGLFSSINTASTGLTAQRLRLDVIANNIANVETTRTSEGGSYRRQRVIFAPRVVSPYWK' A
#
# COMPACT_ATOMS: atom_id res chain seq x y z
N MET A 1 25.58 7.10 -12.94
CA MET A 1 24.13 7.29 -12.69
C MET A 1 23.29 6.00 -12.74
N GLY A 2 23.84 4.81 -13.05
CA GLY A 2 23.01 3.60 -13.23
C GLY A 2 22.69 2.82 -11.94
N LEU A 3 23.70 2.53 -11.12
CA LEU A 3 23.53 1.63 -9.97
C LEU A 3 22.61 2.22 -8.89
N PHE A 4 22.92 3.42 -8.39
CA PHE A 4 22.15 4.03 -7.31
C PHE A 4 20.70 4.35 -7.68
N SER A 5 20.41 4.69 -8.95
CA SER A 5 19.03 4.92 -9.39
C SER A 5 18.21 3.62 -9.40
N SER A 6 18.81 2.51 -9.85
CA SER A 6 18.18 1.19 -9.82
C SER A 6 17.86 0.73 -8.39
N ILE A 7 18.79 0.93 -7.46
CA ILE A 7 18.61 0.63 -6.03
C ILE A 7 17.49 1.50 -5.45
N ASN A 8 17.47 2.79 -5.76
CA ASN A 8 16.41 3.69 -5.30
C ASN A 8 15.03 3.24 -5.81
N THR A 9 14.90 2.89 -7.10
CA THR A 9 13.65 2.36 -7.66
C THR A 9 13.23 1.04 -7.00
N ALA A 10 14.17 0.14 -6.72
CA ALA A 10 13.88 -1.08 -5.99
C ALA A 10 13.40 -0.76 -4.56
N SER A 11 14.04 0.19 -3.86
CA SER A 11 13.66 0.60 -2.50
C SER A 11 12.25 1.19 -2.41
N THR A 12 11.83 1.97 -3.42
CA THR A 12 10.47 2.51 -3.46
C THR A 12 9.45 1.40 -3.71
N GLY A 13 9.77 0.44 -4.59
CA GLY A 13 8.98 -0.77 -4.79
C GLY A 13 8.83 -1.61 -3.52
N LEU A 14 9.92 -1.84 -2.78
CA LEU A 14 9.90 -2.56 -1.49
C LEU A 14 9.05 -1.84 -0.45
N THR A 15 9.11 -0.51 -0.41
CA THR A 15 8.27 0.29 0.49
C THR A 15 6.79 0.15 0.14
N ALA A 16 6.44 0.15 -1.15
CA ALA A 16 5.08 -0.07 -1.60
C ALA A 16 4.58 -1.49 -1.26
N GLN A 17 5.44 -2.51 -1.38
CA GLN A 17 5.09 -3.87 -0.99
C GLN A 17 4.98 -4.03 0.54
N ARG A 18 5.79 -3.33 1.33
CA ARG A 18 5.65 -3.31 2.79
C ARG A 18 4.25 -2.82 3.20
N LEU A 19 3.79 -1.72 2.62
CA LEU A 19 2.43 -1.22 2.86
C LEU A 19 1.36 -2.28 2.52
N ARG A 20 1.54 -3.02 1.41
CA ARG A 20 0.63 -4.11 1.04
C ARG A 20 0.64 -5.22 2.08
N LEU A 21 1.80 -5.60 2.62
CA LEU A 21 1.91 -6.59 3.68
C LEU A 21 1.21 -6.12 4.95
N ASP A 22 1.36 -4.84 5.32
CA ASP A 22 0.71 -4.27 6.50
C ASP A 22 -0.82 -4.30 6.36
N VAL A 23 -1.35 -3.98 5.17
CA VAL A 23 -2.79 -4.07 4.88
C VAL A 23 -3.28 -5.52 4.92
N ILE A 24 -2.50 -6.48 4.41
CA ILE A 24 -2.85 -7.90 4.50
C ILE A 24 -2.87 -8.35 5.96
N ALA A 25 -1.89 -7.94 6.77
CA ALA A 25 -1.83 -8.26 8.18
C ALA A 25 -3.05 -7.67 8.94
N ASN A 26 -3.42 -6.43 8.63
CA ASN A 26 -4.62 -5.80 9.21
C ASN A 26 -5.91 -6.56 8.84
N ASN A 27 -6.04 -6.99 7.58
CA ASN A 27 -7.16 -7.80 7.14
C ASN A 27 -7.27 -9.13 7.89
N ILE A 28 -6.13 -9.82 8.10
CA ILE A 28 -6.09 -11.08 8.85
C ILE A 28 -6.45 -10.84 10.31
N ALA A 29 -5.90 -9.80 10.94
CA ALA A 29 -6.12 -9.49 12.33
C ALA A 29 -7.58 -9.16 12.66
N ASN A 30 -8.33 -8.60 11.68
CA ASN A 30 -9.70 -8.14 11.89
C ASN A 30 -10.76 -8.97 11.14
N VAL A 31 -10.41 -10.11 10.56
CA VAL A 31 -11.34 -10.90 9.72
C VAL A 31 -12.61 -11.34 10.48
N GLU A 32 -12.48 -11.62 11.77
CA GLU A 32 -13.59 -12.03 12.66
C GLU A 32 -14.21 -10.85 13.43
N THR A 33 -13.75 -9.61 13.19
CA THR A 33 -14.23 -8.45 13.93
C THR A 33 -15.64 -8.07 13.47
N THR A 34 -16.64 -8.36 14.29
CA THR A 34 -18.07 -8.06 14.00
C THR A 34 -18.51 -6.67 14.43
N ARG A 35 -17.70 -5.96 15.23
CA ARG A 35 -17.97 -4.61 15.72
C ARG A 35 -16.77 -3.71 15.51
N THR A 36 -16.90 -2.76 14.59
CA THR A 36 -15.92 -1.68 14.39
C THR A 36 -16.40 -0.39 15.06
N SER A 37 -15.50 0.60 15.19
CA SER A 37 -15.83 1.94 15.70
C SER A 37 -16.80 2.69 14.79
N GLU A 38 -16.78 2.41 13.49
CA GLU A 38 -17.73 2.98 12.51
C GLU A 38 -19.05 2.20 12.46
N GLY A 39 -19.13 1.07 13.17
CA GLY A 39 -20.28 0.19 13.20
C GLY A 39 -20.17 -0.97 12.19
N GLY A 40 -20.83 -2.07 12.53
CA GLY A 40 -20.87 -3.28 11.70
C GLY A 40 -19.58 -4.09 11.66
N SER A 41 -19.57 -5.11 10.80
CA SER A 41 -18.46 -6.04 10.61
C SER A 41 -17.32 -5.42 9.80
N TYR A 42 -16.09 -5.85 10.09
CA TYR A 42 -14.89 -5.41 9.39
C TYR A 42 -14.98 -5.69 7.89
N ARG A 43 -14.48 -4.74 7.09
CA ARG A 43 -14.40 -4.86 5.63
C ARG A 43 -12.95 -4.84 5.19
N ARG A 44 -12.60 -5.83 4.36
CA ARG A 44 -11.24 -5.96 3.83
C ARG A 44 -10.77 -4.68 3.13
N GLN A 45 -9.54 -4.28 3.41
CA GLN A 45 -8.85 -3.17 2.78
C GLN A 45 -7.97 -3.68 1.61
N ARG A 46 -7.80 -2.85 0.56
CA ARG A 46 -6.98 -3.17 -0.61
C ARG A 46 -6.07 -1.99 -0.95
N VAL A 47 -4.85 -2.30 -1.36
CA VAL A 47 -3.88 -1.29 -1.82
C VAL A 47 -3.99 -1.12 -3.33
N ILE A 48 -4.02 0.14 -3.78
CA ILE A 48 -3.94 0.52 -5.19
C ILE A 48 -2.63 1.30 -5.36
N PHE A 49 -1.77 0.83 -6.26
CA PHE A 49 -0.51 1.51 -6.55
C PHE A 49 -0.71 2.56 -7.65
N ALA A 50 -0.05 3.71 -7.45
CA ALA A 50 -0.01 4.80 -8.42
C ALA A 50 1.43 5.34 -8.51
N PRO A 51 1.83 5.90 -9.66
CA PRO A 51 3.12 6.59 -9.77
C PRO A 51 3.15 7.80 -8.84
N ARG A 52 4.34 8.14 -8.32
CA ARG A 52 4.52 9.32 -7.44
C ARG A 52 4.13 10.63 -8.12
N VAL A 53 4.27 10.69 -9.45
CA VAL A 53 3.88 11.84 -10.26
C VAL A 53 2.65 11.42 -11.06
N VAL A 54 1.47 11.87 -10.63
CA VAL A 54 0.19 11.56 -11.27
C VAL A 54 -0.04 12.43 -12.52
N SER A 55 0.50 13.66 -12.53
CA SER A 55 0.41 14.56 -13.68
C SER A 55 1.75 14.64 -14.42
N PRO A 56 1.79 14.29 -15.71
CA PRO A 56 2.97 14.58 -16.54
C PRO A 56 3.23 16.08 -16.56
N TYR A 57 4.49 16.49 -16.44
CA TYR A 57 4.94 17.89 -16.44
C TYR A 57 4.85 18.59 -17.81
N TRP A 58 4.27 17.93 -18.82
CA TRP A 58 4.16 18.46 -20.19
C TRP A 58 2.74 18.93 -20.56
N LYS A 59 1.85 19.05 -19.57
CA LYS A 59 0.61 19.84 -19.70
C LYS A 59 0.82 21.19 -19.03
#